data_AF-A0A924V283-F1
#
_entry.id   AF-A0A924V283-F1
#
_cell.length_a   1.000
_cell.length_b   1.000
_cell.length_c   1.000
_cell.angle_alpha   90.00
_cell.angle_beta   90.00
_cell.angle_gamma   90.00
#
_symmetry.space_group_name_H-M   'P 1'
#
loop_
_entity.id
_entity.type
_entity.pdbx_description
1 polymer ?
#
loop_
_entity_poly.entity_id
_entity_poly.type
_entity_poly.pdbx_seq_one_letter_code
_entity_poly.pdbx_strand_id
1 'polypeptide(L)'
;MIRRILLLSGSISFSVFSAVTMAHASTINVTTLQDEDGENLKSCSLREAIKASGSKAAYGGCIAGQRDYTDTIQLTTETYTLTKGELVLKGDMVILGGTDVDIFSLDPITGTSPRRPAVVTKIVAASGSRIFNSTASNDQINLSNMILSGGVAADFGGSIRAGGLVTLYRVQINGATGNKQGGAIYLEG
;
A
#
# COMPACT_ATOMS: atom_id res chain seq x y z
N MET A 1 59.02 -43.64 -34.93
CA MET A 1 58.59 -43.52 -33.52
C MET A 1 58.49 -42.04 -33.17
N ILE A 2 57.40 -41.67 -32.50
CA ILE A 2 56.75 -40.34 -32.52
C ILE A 2 57.34 -39.38 -31.47
N ARG A 3 57.70 -38.16 -31.86
CA ARG A 3 58.06 -37.04 -30.97
C ARG A 3 56.81 -36.26 -30.57
N ARG A 4 56.55 -36.18 -29.26
CA ARG A 4 55.35 -35.61 -28.63
C ARG A 4 55.32 -34.07 -28.73
N ILE A 5 54.13 -33.58 -29.03
CA ILE A 5 53.74 -32.17 -29.19
C ILE A 5 53.53 -31.50 -27.82
N LEU A 6 54.01 -30.26 -27.71
CA LEU A 6 53.80 -29.31 -26.62
C LEU A 6 52.32 -28.89 -26.53
N LEU A 7 51.75 -28.79 -25.33
CA LEU A 7 50.49 -28.05 -25.10
C LEU A 7 50.66 -27.13 -23.87
N LEU A 8 50.72 -25.82 -24.13
CA LEU A 8 50.62 -24.75 -23.14
C LEU A 8 49.16 -24.64 -22.68
N SER A 9 48.89 -24.89 -21.40
CA SER A 9 47.57 -24.66 -20.80
C SER A 9 47.44 -23.21 -20.33
N GLY A 10 46.87 -22.35 -21.17
CA GLY A 10 46.45 -21.00 -20.79
C GLY A 10 45.12 -21.02 -20.04
N SER A 11 45.14 -20.62 -18.76
CA SER A 11 43.94 -20.52 -17.91
C SER A 11 43.19 -19.22 -18.23
N ILE A 12 42.04 -19.31 -18.88
CA ILE A 12 41.14 -18.15 -19.08
C ILE A 12 40.33 -17.95 -17.80
N SER A 13 40.62 -16.88 -17.06
CA SER A 13 39.85 -16.50 -15.87
C SER A 13 38.63 -15.67 -16.30
N PHE A 14 37.45 -16.26 -16.23
CA PHE A 14 36.18 -15.62 -16.58
C PHE A 14 35.71 -14.75 -15.40
N SER A 15 35.93 -13.44 -15.46
CA SER A 15 35.43 -12.51 -14.44
C SER A 15 33.93 -12.29 -14.62
N VAL A 16 33.13 -12.83 -13.70
CA VAL A 16 31.67 -12.63 -13.67
C VAL A 16 31.37 -11.23 -13.12
N PHE A 17 31.05 -10.28 -13.99
CA PHE A 17 30.48 -8.99 -13.58
C PHE A 17 29.04 -9.22 -13.10
N SER A 18 28.83 -9.28 -11.79
CA SER A 18 27.47 -9.24 -11.21
C SER A 18 26.96 -7.80 -11.28
N ALA A 19 25.96 -7.55 -12.13
CA ALA A 19 25.24 -6.29 -12.14
C ALA A 19 24.43 -6.17 -10.84
N VAL A 20 24.83 -5.24 -9.96
CA VAL A 20 24.03 -4.90 -8.77
C VAL A 20 22.84 -4.05 -9.25
N THR A 21 21.67 -4.67 -9.36
CA THR A 21 20.43 -3.91 -9.53
C THR A 21 20.14 -3.17 -8.24
N MET A 22 20.10 -1.83 -8.26
CA MET A 22 19.59 -1.08 -7.12
C MET A 22 18.11 -1.43 -6.94
N ALA A 23 17.78 -2.09 -5.84
CA ALA A 23 16.40 -2.38 -5.50
C ALA A 23 15.74 -1.08 -5.04
N HIS A 24 14.69 -0.69 -5.75
CA HIS A 24 13.82 0.42 -5.38
C HIS A 24 12.54 -0.15 -4.77
N ALA A 25 11.92 0.58 -3.84
CA ALA A 25 10.58 0.25 -3.36
C ALA A 25 9.63 0.06 -4.55
N SER A 26 8.82 -1.00 -4.55
CA SER A 26 7.85 -1.23 -5.62
C SER A 26 6.62 -0.36 -5.41
N THR A 27 6.04 0.11 -6.53
CA THR A 27 4.71 0.70 -6.54
C THR A 27 3.71 -0.33 -7.06
N ILE A 28 2.81 -0.78 -6.20
CA ILE A 28 1.69 -1.64 -6.56
C ILE A 28 0.49 -0.75 -6.89
N ASN A 29 0.16 -0.65 -8.18
CA ASN A 29 -0.99 0.12 -8.64
C ASN A 29 -2.28 -0.68 -8.48
N VAL A 30 -3.27 -0.11 -7.79
CA VAL A 30 -4.61 -0.68 -7.72
C VAL A 30 -5.35 -0.34 -9.01
N THR A 31 -5.80 -1.35 -9.74
CA THR A 31 -6.40 -1.22 -11.08
C THR A 31 -7.89 -1.56 -11.14
N THR A 32 -8.48 -2.00 -10.04
CA THR A 32 -9.93 -2.21 -9.92
C THR A 32 -10.49 -1.64 -8.62
N LEU A 33 -11.77 -1.26 -8.67
CA LEU A 33 -12.53 -0.77 -7.52
C LEU A 33 -13.24 -1.91 -6.76
N GLN A 34 -13.27 -3.11 -7.33
CA GLN A 34 -13.85 -4.28 -6.68
C GLN A 34 -12.97 -4.70 -5.50
N ASP A 35 -13.60 -5.07 -4.38
CA ASP A 35 -12.91 -5.65 -3.23
C ASP A 35 -12.68 -7.15 -3.49
N GLU A 36 -11.74 -7.45 -4.39
CA GLU A 36 -11.33 -8.81 -4.76
C GLU A 36 -10.35 -9.39 -3.74
N ASP A 37 -10.26 -10.71 -3.72
CA ASP A 37 -9.37 -11.51 -2.90
C ASP A 37 -8.85 -12.76 -3.65
N GLY A 38 -8.34 -12.54 -4.87
CA GLY A 38 -7.77 -13.57 -5.72
C GLY A 38 -8.68 -14.06 -6.85
N GLU A 39 -9.89 -13.51 -7.01
CA GLU A 39 -10.83 -13.95 -8.06
C GLU A 39 -10.35 -13.59 -9.48
N ASN A 40 -9.63 -12.47 -9.64
CA ASN A 40 -9.24 -11.94 -10.94
C ASN A 40 -7.73 -11.74 -11.05
N LEU A 41 -7.09 -12.52 -11.93
CA LEU A 41 -5.63 -12.47 -12.13
C LEU A 41 -5.16 -11.31 -13.02
N LYS A 42 -6.08 -10.47 -13.53
CA LYS A 42 -5.78 -9.37 -14.46
C LYS A 42 -5.97 -7.98 -13.83
N SER A 43 -6.66 -7.91 -12.71
CA SER A 43 -6.95 -6.66 -12.02
C SER A 43 -6.50 -6.76 -10.58
N CYS A 44 -5.90 -5.69 -10.07
CA CYS A 44 -5.34 -5.62 -8.73
C CYS A 44 -6.27 -4.77 -7.88
N SER A 45 -6.98 -5.38 -6.93
CA SER A 45 -7.79 -4.66 -5.94
C SER A 45 -6.95 -4.11 -4.78
N LEU A 46 -7.53 -3.23 -3.97
CA LEU A 46 -6.88 -2.72 -2.77
C LEU A 46 -6.51 -3.85 -1.79
N ARG A 47 -7.41 -4.81 -1.55
CA ARG A 47 -7.16 -5.92 -0.63
C ARG A 47 -6.04 -6.82 -1.14
N GLU A 48 -6.03 -7.13 -2.43
CA GLU A 48 -4.96 -7.92 -3.04
C GLU A 48 -3.64 -7.18 -3.01
N ALA A 49 -3.62 -5.86 -3.24
CA ALA A 49 -2.40 -5.05 -3.18
C ALA A 49 -1.76 -5.09 -1.79
N ILE A 50 -2.58 -5.01 -0.74
CA ILE A 50 -2.13 -5.14 0.65
C ILE A 50 -1.56 -6.54 0.92
N LYS A 51 -2.25 -7.59 0.46
CA LYS A 51 -1.77 -8.97 0.59
C LYS A 51 -0.48 -9.21 -0.17
N ALA A 52 -0.36 -8.69 -1.38
CA ALA A 52 0.82 -8.83 -2.23
C ALA A 52 2.04 -8.09 -1.65
N SER A 53 1.81 -6.88 -1.12
CA SER A 53 2.84 -6.12 -0.42
C SER A 53 3.27 -6.81 0.88
N GLY A 54 2.34 -7.26 1.71
CA GLY A 54 2.69 -7.91 2.98
C GLY A 54 3.39 -9.26 2.79
N SER A 55 2.89 -10.08 1.86
CA SER A 55 3.48 -11.41 1.59
C SER A 55 4.74 -11.38 0.73
N LYS A 56 5.07 -10.23 0.13
CA LYS A 56 6.19 -10.09 -0.81
C LYS A 56 6.09 -11.08 -1.98
N ALA A 57 4.87 -11.37 -2.39
CA ALA A 57 4.52 -12.34 -3.43
C ALA A 57 3.36 -11.79 -4.26
N ALA A 58 3.28 -12.19 -5.53
CA ALA A 58 2.15 -11.82 -6.37
C ALA A 58 0.87 -12.47 -5.82
N TYR A 59 -0.24 -11.73 -5.86
CA TYR A 59 -1.52 -12.20 -5.34
C TYR A 59 -2.68 -11.55 -6.13
N GLY A 60 -3.66 -12.36 -6.54
CA GLY A 60 -4.70 -11.90 -7.47
C GLY A 60 -4.08 -11.35 -8.77
N GLY A 61 -4.54 -10.19 -9.23
CA GLY A 61 -3.92 -9.47 -10.34
C GLY A 61 -2.80 -8.52 -9.94
N CYS A 62 -2.33 -8.54 -8.69
CA CYS A 62 -1.26 -7.68 -8.20
C CYS A 62 0.13 -8.31 -8.37
N ILE A 63 1.12 -7.47 -8.69
CA ILE A 63 2.54 -7.85 -8.70
C ILE A 63 3.06 -8.12 -7.28
N ALA A 64 4.16 -8.86 -7.16
CA ALA A 64 4.82 -9.06 -5.88
C ALA A 64 5.40 -7.76 -5.30
N GLY A 65 5.30 -7.60 -3.98
CA GLY A 65 6.08 -6.61 -3.23
C GLY A 65 7.58 -6.92 -3.20
N GLN A 66 8.39 -5.96 -2.77
CA GLN A 66 9.85 -6.09 -2.65
C GLN A 66 10.26 -6.54 -1.25
N ARG A 67 11.08 -7.59 -1.16
CA ARG A 67 11.42 -8.27 0.10
C ARG A 67 11.97 -7.34 1.19
N ASP A 68 12.88 -6.44 0.81
CA ASP A 68 13.65 -5.63 1.76
C ASP A 68 13.17 -4.18 1.85
N TYR A 69 12.04 -3.85 1.21
CA TYR A 69 11.51 -2.49 1.14
C TYR A 69 10.02 -2.42 1.48
N THR A 70 9.62 -1.29 2.04
CA THR A 70 8.22 -0.90 2.17
C THR A 70 7.68 -0.55 0.79
N ASP A 71 6.67 -1.27 0.32
CA ASP A 71 6.05 -0.98 -0.96
C ASP A 71 5.08 0.21 -0.84
N THR A 72 4.88 0.89 -1.96
CA THR A 72 3.84 1.91 -2.09
C THR A 72 2.64 1.32 -2.81
N ILE A 73 1.45 1.41 -2.20
CA ILE A 73 0.19 1.09 -2.85
C ILE A 73 -0.39 2.40 -3.39
N GLN A 74 -0.52 2.49 -4.71
CA GLN A 74 -1.03 3.68 -5.39
C GLN A 74 -2.50 3.48 -5.77
N LEU A 75 -3.34 4.39 -5.28
CA LEU A 75 -4.75 4.46 -5.62
C LEU A 75 -5.01 5.56 -6.66
N THR A 76 -6.10 5.43 -7.40
CA THR A 76 -6.64 6.48 -8.26
C THR A 76 -7.51 7.44 -7.43
N THR A 77 -8.10 8.45 -8.07
CA THR A 77 -9.01 9.44 -7.44
C THR A 77 -10.40 8.89 -7.12
N GLU A 78 -10.58 7.56 -7.15
CA GLU A 78 -11.87 6.88 -7.08
C GLU A 78 -12.28 6.47 -5.66
N THR A 79 -13.47 5.86 -5.54
CA THR A 79 -13.99 5.28 -4.30
C THR A 79 -13.84 3.75 -4.29
N TYR A 80 -13.15 3.24 -3.27
CA TYR A 80 -12.94 1.82 -2.99
C TYR A 80 -13.88 1.37 -1.86
N THR A 81 -14.87 0.52 -2.15
CA THR A 81 -15.82 0.04 -1.14
C THR A 81 -15.47 -1.37 -0.70
N LEU A 82 -15.16 -1.54 0.58
CA LEU A 82 -14.87 -2.83 1.16
C LEU A 82 -16.17 -3.62 1.35
N THR A 83 -16.15 -4.90 1.00
CA THR A 83 -17.28 -5.83 1.13
C THR A 83 -16.91 -7.09 1.89
N LYS A 84 -15.61 -7.41 2.00
CA LYS A 84 -15.07 -8.61 2.66
C LYS A 84 -14.48 -8.34 4.05
N GLY A 85 -14.89 -7.24 4.69
CA GLY A 85 -14.43 -6.86 6.03
C GLY A 85 -13.14 -6.03 6.03
N GLU A 86 -12.45 -6.03 7.17
CA GLU A 86 -11.28 -5.18 7.39
C GLU A 86 -10.06 -5.61 6.56
N LEU A 87 -9.17 -4.66 6.31
CA LEU A 87 -7.87 -4.85 5.68
C LEU A 87 -6.84 -5.08 6.79
N VAL A 88 -6.40 -6.33 6.93
CA VAL A 88 -5.37 -6.72 7.90
C VAL A 88 -4.00 -6.61 7.25
N LEU A 89 -3.12 -5.78 7.84
CA LEU A 89 -1.75 -5.62 7.38
C LEU A 89 -0.89 -6.81 7.81
N LYS A 90 0.13 -7.11 6.98
CA LYS A 90 1.15 -8.14 7.21
C LYS A 90 2.51 -7.64 6.72
N GLY A 91 2.87 -6.46 7.15
CA GLY A 91 4.06 -5.71 6.76
C GLY A 91 3.78 -4.21 6.73
N ASP A 92 4.82 -3.42 6.97
CA ASP A 92 4.78 -1.96 6.86
C ASP A 92 4.27 -1.53 5.48
N MET A 93 3.47 -0.46 5.47
CA MET A 93 2.76 -0.07 4.26
C MET A 93 2.64 1.44 4.09
N VAL A 94 2.83 1.88 2.84
CA VAL A 94 2.50 3.23 2.38
C VAL A 94 1.35 3.14 1.39
N ILE A 95 0.25 3.84 1.65
CA ILE A 95 -0.88 3.94 0.73
C ILE A 95 -1.06 5.41 0.32
N LEU A 96 -0.98 5.65 -0.99
CA LEU A 96 -1.12 6.97 -1.57
C LEU A 96 -2.43 7.06 -2.34
N GLY A 97 -3.31 7.97 -1.91
CA GLY A 97 -4.45 8.40 -2.68
C GLY A 97 -4.03 9.24 -3.89
N GLY A 98 -4.79 9.10 -4.98
CA GLY A 98 -4.69 9.99 -6.11
C GLY A 98 -5.03 11.43 -5.73
N THR A 99 -4.41 12.39 -6.42
CA THR A 99 -4.65 13.82 -6.20
C THR A 99 -5.22 14.46 -7.44
N ASP A 100 -6.23 15.28 -7.28
CA ASP A 100 -6.74 16.16 -8.32
C ASP A 100 -6.20 17.58 -8.08
N VAL A 101 -5.20 17.98 -8.88
CA VAL A 101 -4.49 19.26 -8.73
C VAL A 101 -4.91 20.20 -9.86
N ASP A 102 -5.55 21.31 -9.49
CA ASP A 102 -5.78 22.43 -10.38
C ASP A 102 -4.65 23.45 -10.24
N ILE A 103 -3.76 23.48 -11.24
CA ILE A 103 -2.59 24.36 -11.26
C ILE A 103 -2.93 25.80 -11.65
N PHE A 104 -4.13 26.08 -12.16
CA PHE A 104 -4.50 27.39 -12.66
C PHE A 104 -5.38 28.17 -11.68
N SER A 105 -6.12 27.47 -10.83
CA SER A 105 -6.94 28.11 -9.80
C SER A 105 -6.12 28.66 -8.64
N LEU A 106 -6.56 29.79 -8.10
CA LEU A 106 -6.04 30.35 -6.85
C LEU A 106 -6.65 29.62 -5.65
N ASP A 107 -5.86 29.37 -4.63
CA ASP A 107 -6.38 28.90 -3.35
C ASP A 107 -7.22 30.00 -2.69
N PRO A 108 -8.47 29.71 -2.28
CA PRO A 108 -9.35 30.72 -1.70
C PRO A 108 -8.90 31.22 -0.31
N ILE A 109 -7.97 30.53 0.37
CA ILE A 109 -7.39 30.97 1.65
C ILE A 109 -6.09 31.74 1.43
N THR A 110 -5.18 31.26 0.58
CA THR A 110 -3.86 31.92 0.42
C THR A 110 -3.81 32.92 -0.72
N GLY A 111 -4.77 32.90 -1.65
CA GLY A 111 -4.79 33.75 -2.84
C GLY A 111 -3.71 33.42 -3.88
N THR A 112 -3.04 32.26 -3.74
CA THR A 112 -1.92 31.83 -4.60
C THR A 112 -2.26 30.55 -5.36
N SER A 113 -1.67 30.34 -6.53
CA SER A 113 -1.71 29.06 -7.27
C SER A 113 -0.50 28.17 -6.90
N PRO A 114 -0.64 26.83 -6.92
CA PRO A 114 -1.87 26.09 -7.24
C PRO A 114 -2.87 26.08 -6.09
N ARG A 115 -4.16 25.93 -6.41
CA ARG A 115 -5.21 25.74 -5.40
C ARG A 115 -4.91 24.47 -4.60
N ARG A 116 -5.09 24.49 -3.27
CA ARG A 116 -4.91 23.26 -2.46
C ARG A 116 -5.83 22.17 -3.00
N PRO A 117 -5.29 21.01 -3.39
CA PRO A 117 -6.08 19.95 -3.99
C PRO A 117 -7.11 19.43 -2.98
N ALA A 118 -8.31 19.10 -3.48
CA ALA A 118 -9.28 18.38 -2.68
C ALA A 118 -8.74 16.97 -2.36
N VAL A 119 -9.23 16.38 -1.27
CA VAL A 119 -9.00 14.96 -0.99
C VAL A 119 -10.15 14.20 -1.67
N VAL A 120 -9.83 13.39 -2.69
CA VAL A 120 -10.86 12.80 -3.58
C VAL A 120 -10.87 11.28 -3.54
N THR A 121 -9.73 10.62 -3.32
CA THR A 121 -9.68 9.18 -3.10
C THR A 121 -10.40 8.80 -1.82
N LYS A 122 -11.28 7.80 -1.88
CA LYS A 122 -12.10 7.39 -0.73
C LYS A 122 -12.05 5.90 -0.52
N ILE A 123 -11.92 5.46 0.73
CA ILE A 123 -12.09 4.06 1.15
C ILE A 123 -13.33 4.00 2.06
N VAL A 124 -14.31 3.19 1.67
CA VAL A 124 -15.55 2.97 2.42
C VAL A 124 -15.44 1.64 3.15
N ALA A 125 -15.65 1.67 4.46
CA ALA A 125 -15.63 0.47 5.28
C ALA A 125 -16.74 -0.52 4.89
N ALA A 126 -16.47 -1.81 5.07
CA ALA A 126 -17.51 -2.83 5.01
C ALA A 126 -18.49 -2.65 6.18
N SER A 127 -19.74 -3.07 5.98
CA SER A 127 -20.77 -2.97 7.02
C SER A 127 -20.32 -3.67 8.31
N GLY A 128 -20.39 -2.96 9.44
CA GLY A 128 -20.02 -3.50 10.76
C GLY A 128 -18.53 -3.85 10.92
N SER A 129 -17.66 -3.32 10.06
CA SER A 129 -16.22 -3.61 10.07
C SER A 129 -15.39 -2.34 10.17
N ARG A 130 -14.14 -2.49 10.62
CA ARG A 130 -13.09 -1.50 10.42
C ARG A 130 -12.60 -1.42 8.99
N ILE A 131 -11.81 -0.40 8.70
CA ILE A 131 -11.05 -0.30 7.44
C ILE A 131 -9.70 -0.97 7.60
N PHE A 132 -8.86 -0.53 8.53
CA PHE A 132 -7.49 -1.02 8.70
C PHE A 132 -7.25 -1.62 10.08
N ASN A 133 -6.53 -2.74 10.10
CA ASN A 133 -6.04 -3.39 11.30
C ASN A 133 -4.56 -3.79 11.11
N SER A 134 -3.65 -3.21 11.90
CA SER A 134 -2.22 -3.55 11.88
C SER A 134 -1.72 -4.25 13.14
N THR A 135 -2.62 -4.69 14.02
CA THR A 135 -2.25 -5.29 15.32
C THR A 135 -1.73 -6.72 15.21
N ALA A 136 -1.86 -7.36 14.03
CA ALA A 136 -1.37 -8.72 13.83
C ALA A 136 0.16 -8.81 13.84
N SER A 137 0.84 -7.76 13.40
CA SER A 137 2.30 -7.72 13.22
C SER A 137 2.95 -6.41 13.71
N ASN A 138 2.16 -5.53 14.35
CA ASN A 138 2.58 -4.19 14.75
C ASN A 138 3.11 -3.35 13.58
N ASP A 139 2.48 -3.52 12.41
CA ASP A 139 2.95 -2.88 11.19
C ASP A 139 2.66 -1.39 11.19
N GLN A 140 3.59 -0.63 10.63
CA GLN A 140 3.41 0.77 10.31
C GLN A 140 2.39 0.94 9.19
N ILE A 141 1.52 1.95 9.33
CA ILE A 141 0.64 2.41 8.26
C ILE A 141 0.87 3.90 7.98
N ASN A 142 1.21 4.21 6.73
CA ASN A 142 1.30 5.57 6.23
C ASN A 142 0.20 5.80 5.19
N LEU A 143 -0.73 6.71 5.49
CA LEU A 143 -1.84 7.06 4.61
C LEU A 143 -1.70 8.51 4.16
N SER A 144 -1.74 8.72 2.85
CA SER A 144 -1.72 10.06 2.26
C SER A 144 -2.89 10.30 1.31
N ASN A 145 -3.47 11.50 1.35
CA ASN A 145 -4.42 12.00 0.35
C ASN A 145 -5.71 11.18 0.20
N MET A 146 -6.34 10.76 1.29
CA MET A 146 -7.56 9.94 1.21
C MET A 146 -8.61 10.23 2.27
N ILE A 147 -9.84 9.84 1.98
CA ILE A 147 -10.98 9.85 2.89
C ILE A 147 -11.24 8.42 3.36
N LEU A 148 -11.27 8.21 4.67
CA LEU A 148 -11.76 6.98 5.30
C LEU A 148 -13.20 7.22 5.74
N SER A 149 -14.14 6.44 5.21
CA SER A 149 -15.57 6.67 5.37
C SER A 149 -16.26 5.49 6.02
N GLY A 150 -16.98 5.76 7.10
CA GLY A 150 -17.61 4.75 7.93
C GLY A 150 -16.58 4.04 8.81
N GLY A 151 -16.93 2.82 9.19
CA GLY A 151 -16.09 1.98 10.02
C GLY A 151 -16.70 1.81 11.41
N VAL A 152 -17.15 0.59 11.73
CA VAL A 152 -17.72 0.28 13.03
C VAL A 152 -17.02 -0.94 13.58
N ALA A 153 -16.40 -0.79 14.75
CA ALA A 153 -15.77 -1.87 15.51
C ALA A 153 -16.55 -2.11 16.80
N ALA A 154 -16.83 -3.38 17.11
CA ALA A 154 -17.39 -3.76 18.41
C ALA A 154 -16.43 -3.44 19.58
N ASP A 155 -15.13 -3.36 19.30
CA ASP A 155 -14.07 -3.09 20.25
C ASP A 155 -13.38 -1.74 19.97
N PHE A 156 -12.25 -1.75 19.30
CA PHE A 156 -11.30 -0.64 19.25
C PHE A 156 -11.22 -0.04 17.86
N GLY A 157 -11.27 1.29 17.75
CA GLY A 157 -10.94 2.07 16.55
C GLY A 157 -11.76 1.71 15.31
N GLY A 158 -12.83 2.45 15.02
CA GLY A 158 -13.76 2.17 13.94
C GLY A 158 -13.17 2.24 12.53
N SER A 159 -12.20 3.11 12.26
CA SER A 159 -11.48 3.11 10.97
C SER A 159 -10.15 2.40 11.06
N ILE A 160 -9.33 2.74 12.06
CA ILE A 160 -7.97 2.24 12.21
C ILE A 160 -7.80 1.66 13.61
N ARG A 161 -7.37 0.40 13.68
CA ARG A 161 -6.77 -0.19 14.87
C ARG A 161 -5.30 -0.47 14.58
N ALA A 162 -4.41 0.30 15.21
CA ALA A 162 -3.00 0.30 14.89
C ALA A 162 -2.17 -0.40 15.97
N GLY A 163 -1.39 -1.40 15.55
CA GLY A 163 -0.36 -2.01 16.40
C GLY A 163 1.03 -1.39 16.22
N GLY A 164 1.22 -0.60 15.16
CA GLY A 164 2.48 0.09 14.87
C GLY A 164 2.28 1.58 14.64
N LEU A 165 3.33 2.25 14.16
CA LEU A 165 3.30 3.70 13.88
C LEU A 165 2.21 4.04 12.86
N VAL A 166 1.47 5.11 13.14
CA VAL A 166 0.46 5.67 12.23
C VAL A 166 0.91 7.03 11.73
N THR A 167 1.05 7.18 10.42
CA THR A 167 1.29 8.48 9.76
C THR A 167 0.11 8.83 8.87
N LEU A 168 -0.52 9.97 9.11
CA LEU A 168 -1.64 10.47 8.32
C LEU A 168 -1.31 11.82 7.71
N TYR A 169 -1.35 11.94 6.39
CA TYR A 169 -1.13 13.19 5.68
C TYR A 169 -2.30 13.50 4.74
N ARG A 170 -2.99 14.62 4.97
CA ARG A 170 -4.23 14.97 4.24
C ARG A 170 -5.25 13.83 4.23
N VAL A 171 -5.50 13.25 5.41
CA VAL A 171 -6.50 12.19 5.61
C VAL A 171 -7.72 12.76 6.31
N GLN A 172 -8.91 12.44 5.80
CA GLN A 172 -10.18 12.73 6.46
C GLN A 172 -10.78 11.42 6.97
N ILE A 173 -11.30 11.40 8.18
CA ILE A 173 -11.97 10.21 8.74
C ILE A 173 -13.38 10.59 9.18
N ASN A 174 -14.38 9.98 8.57
CA ASN A 174 -15.78 10.37 8.71
C ASN A 174 -16.64 9.19 9.13
N GLY A 175 -17.49 9.37 10.16
CA GLY A 175 -18.51 8.38 10.52
C GLY A 175 -17.97 7.07 11.10
N ALA A 176 -16.83 7.10 11.77
CA ALA A 176 -16.16 5.93 12.33
C ALA A 176 -16.40 5.79 13.84
N THR A 177 -16.69 4.57 14.31
CA THR A 177 -16.99 4.28 15.72
C THR A 177 -16.31 3.00 16.20
N GLY A 178 -15.55 3.10 17.30
CA GLY A 178 -15.09 1.97 18.10
C GLY A 178 -15.90 1.91 19.39
N ASN A 179 -16.72 0.88 19.55
CA ASN A 179 -17.73 0.82 20.61
C ASN A 179 -17.15 0.62 22.02
N LYS A 180 -15.90 0.15 22.12
CA LYS A 180 -15.18 0.07 23.40
C LYS A 180 -14.32 1.31 23.60
N GLN A 181 -13.35 1.58 22.72
CA GLN A 181 -12.44 2.73 22.82
C GLN A 181 -11.89 3.19 21.44
N GLY A 182 -11.34 4.40 21.40
CA GLY A 182 -10.62 4.96 20.24
C GLY A 182 -11.49 5.68 19.21
N GLY A 183 -12.82 5.57 19.25
CA GLY A 183 -13.68 6.24 18.27
C GLY A 183 -13.26 5.86 16.84
N ALA A 184 -12.71 6.81 16.07
CA ALA A 184 -12.18 6.53 14.73
C ALA A 184 -10.84 5.75 14.71
N ILE A 185 -9.93 6.03 15.64
CA ILE A 185 -8.57 5.49 15.66
C ILE A 185 -8.23 4.99 17.06
N TYR A 186 -7.77 3.75 17.15
CA TYR A 186 -7.17 3.22 18.37
C TYR A 186 -5.71 2.85 18.12
N LEU A 187 -4.82 3.36 18.98
CA LEU A 187 -3.37 3.10 18.95
C LEU A 187 -3.05 2.14 20.10
N GLU A 188 -2.58 0.93 19.80
CA GLU A 188 -2.33 -0.10 20.83
C GLU A 188 -0.99 0.07 21.57
N GLY A 189 0.02 0.67 20.92
CA GLY A 189 1.34 0.90 21.51
C GLY A 189 2.48 0.62 20.54
#